data_AF-A0A948AK17-F1
#
_entry.id   AF-A0A948AK17-F1
#
_cell.length_a   1.000
_cell.length_b   1.000
_cell.length_c   1.000
_cell.angle_alpha   90.00
_cell.angle_beta   90.00
_cell.angle_gamma   90.00
#
_symmetry.space_group_name_H-M   'P 1'
#
loop_
_entity.id
_entity.type
_entity.pdbx_description
1 polymer ?
#
loop_
_entity_poly.entity_id
_entity_poly.type
_entity_poly.pdbx_seq_one_letter_code
_entity_poly.pdbx_strand_id
1 'polypeptide(L)'
;MRQLGIGLLWLLWRLLPARALGWLGELLGWVLYPLAGRRRRIGLVNLRLCFPELDEAARARLLKRHLRALGRATLQETVSWWGSRDEVER
;
A
#
# COMPACT_ATOMS: atom_id res chain seq x y z
N MET A 1 -0.96 -15.91 -14.29
CA MET A 1 -1.39 -14.77 -13.42
C MET A 1 -0.21 -13.99 -12.80
N ARG A 2 0.80 -14.62 -12.17
CA ARG A 2 1.95 -13.89 -11.57
C ARG A 2 2.73 -13.00 -12.54
N GLN A 3 3.02 -13.49 -13.75
CA GLN A 3 3.77 -12.72 -14.74
C GLN A 3 3.02 -11.48 -15.26
N LEU A 4 1.68 -11.55 -15.35
CA LEU A 4 0.85 -10.40 -15.72
C LEU A 4 0.90 -9.30 -14.66
N GLY A 5 0.90 -9.66 -13.38
CA GLY A 5 1.02 -8.69 -12.29
C GLY A 5 2.35 -7.95 -12.31
N ILE A 6 3.45 -8.68 -12.54
CA ILE A 6 4.79 -8.07 -12.66
C ILE A 6 4.87 -7.17 -13.90
N GLY A 7 4.35 -7.62 -15.04
CA GLY A 7 4.30 -6.80 -16.27
C GLY A 7 3.50 -5.51 -16.09
N LEU A 8 2.36 -5.56 -15.39
CA LEU A 8 1.58 -4.37 -15.05
C LEU A 8 2.36 -3.41 -14.14
N LEU A 9 3.02 -3.92 -13.09
CA LEU A 9 3.83 -3.10 -12.19
C LEU A 9 4.99 -2.42 -12.93
N TRP A 10 5.68 -3.16 -13.81
CA TRP A 10 6.72 -2.62 -14.67
C TRP A 10 6.18 -1.53 -15.60
N LEU A 11 5.02 -1.75 -16.22
CA LEU A 11 4.39 -0.77 -17.11
C LEU A 11 4.00 0.50 -16.36
N LEU A 12 3.40 0.37 -15.16
CA LEU A 12 3.05 1.52 -14.33
C LEU A 12 4.29 2.32 -13.94
N TRP A 13 5.36 1.65 -13.52
CA TRP A 13 6.64 2.29 -13.24
C TRP A 13 7.20 3.03 -14.45
N ARG A 14 7.19 2.39 -15.62
CA ARG A 14 7.73 2.97 -16.86
C ARG A 14 6.97 4.22 -17.31
N LEU A 15 5.66 4.30 -17.02
CA LEU A 15 4.79 5.36 -17.52
C LEU A 15 4.57 6.51 -16.50
N LEU A 16 4.82 6.28 -15.21
CA LEU A 16 4.48 7.24 -14.15
C LEU A 16 5.70 7.64 -13.32
N PRO A 17 5.85 8.93 -12.96
CA PRO A 17 6.89 9.35 -12.04
C PRO A 17 6.64 8.80 -10.62
N ALA A 18 7.70 8.63 -9.83
CA ALA A 18 7.65 8.05 -8.47
C ALA A 18 6.57 8.67 -7.55
N ARG A 19 6.39 10.00 -7.63
CA ARG A 19 5.33 10.70 -6.89
C ARG A 19 3.93 10.22 -7.29
N ALA A 20 3.67 10.08 -8.58
CA ALA A 20 2.37 9.63 -9.10
C ALA A 20 2.11 8.16 -8.74
N LEU A 21 3.13 7.29 -8.78
CA LEU A 21 3.04 5.91 -8.29
C LEU A 21 2.62 5.87 -6.82
N GLY A 22 3.22 6.72 -5.98
CA GLY A 22 2.84 6.84 -4.57
C GLY A 22 1.38 7.22 -4.39
N TRP A 23 0.92 8.28 -5.07
CA TRP A 23 -0.49 8.70 -5.03
C TRP A 23 -1.46 7.63 -5.51
N LEU A 24 -1.14 6.96 -6.63
CA LEU A 24 -1.93 5.86 -7.14
C LEU A 24 -2.00 4.70 -6.14
N GLY A 25 -0.88 4.37 -5.50
CA GLY A 25 -0.81 3.32 -4.50
C GLY A 25 -1.67 3.63 -3.28
N GLU A 26 -1.65 4.87 -2.79
CA GLU A 26 -2.55 5.30 -1.71
C GLU A 26 -4.01 5.20 -2.10
N LEU A 27 -4.36 5.65 -3.32
CA LEU A 27 -5.72 5.60 -3.84
C LEU A 27 -6.21 4.15 -3.93
N LEU A 28 -5.39 3.24 -4.47
CA LEU A 28 -5.69 1.81 -4.52
C LEU A 28 -5.86 1.23 -3.12
N GLY A 29 -4.96 1.55 -2.18
CA GLY A 29 -5.06 1.10 -0.79
C GLY A 29 -6.36 1.57 -0.10
N TRP A 30 -6.82 2.78 -0.43
CA TRP A 30 -8.09 3.33 0.05
C TRP A 30 -9.31 2.67 -0.61
N VAL A 31 -9.34 2.56 -1.94
CA VAL A 31 -10.46 1.97 -2.70
C VAL A 31 -10.62 0.48 -2.40
N LEU A 32 -9.52 -0.23 -2.20
CA LEU A 32 -9.55 -1.67 -1.91
C LEU A 32 -9.84 -1.97 -0.43
N TYR A 33 -9.78 -0.98 0.47
CA TYR A 33 -10.11 -1.14 1.88
C TYR A 33 -11.48 -1.84 2.13
N PRO A 34 -12.61 -1.41 1.53
CA PRO A 34 -13.89 -2.08 1.72
C PRO A 34 -13.89 -3.54 1.24
N LEU A 35 -13.11 -3.86 0.19
CA LEU A 35 -13.03 -5.20 -0.41
C LEU A 35 -12.06 -6.12 0.35
N ALA A 36 -11.19 -5.57 1.19
CA ALA A 36 -10.12 -6.30 1.89
C ALA A 36 -10.60 -7.04 3.15
N GLY A 37 -11.78 -7.68 3.15
CA GLY A 37 -12.45 -8.23 4.34
C GLY A 37 -11.55 -9.09 5.25
N ARG A 38 -10.84 -10.07 4.67
CA ARG A 38 -9.90 -10.93 5.43
C ARG A 38 -8.72 -10.14 6.02
N ARG A 39 -8.10 -9.27 5.21
CA ARG A 39 -6.96 -8.44 5.63
C ARG A 39 -7.37 -7.42 6.69
N ARG A 40 -8.58 -6.86 6.59
CA ARG A 40 -9.16 -5.96 7.59
C ARG A 40 -9.36 -6.67 8.92
N ARG A 41 -9.92 -7.89 8.91
CA ARG A 41 -10.10 -8.69 10.13
C ARG A 41 -8.76 -9.00 10.80
N ILE A 42 -7.78 -9.50 10.04
CA ILE A 42 -6.44 -9.81 10.58
C ILE A 42 -5.79 -8.54 11.14
N GLY A 43 -5.83 -7.43 10.39
CA GLY A 43 -5.28 -6.16 10.85
C GLY A 43 -5.90 -5.65 12.14
N LEU A 44 -7.24 -5.72 12.28
CA LEU A 44 -7.91 -5.33 13.53
C LEU A 44 -7.53 -6.25 14.71
N VAL A 45 -7.44 -7.57 14.48
CA VAL A 45 -6.97 -8.51 15.53
C VAL A 45 -5.56 -8.14 15.97
N ASN A 46 -4.64 -7.92 15.03
CA ASN A 46 -3.27 -7.52 15.36
C ASN A 46 -3.24 -6.19 16.12
N LEU A 47 -4.03 -5.20 15.70
CA LEU A 47 -4.09 -3.91 16.39
C LEU A 47 -4.70 -4.01 17.80
N ARG A 48 -5.62 -4.94 18.05
CA ARG A 48 -6.14 -5.21 19.40
C ARG A 48 -5.09 -5.83 20.31
N LEU A 49 -4.25 -6.71 19.77
CA LEU A 49 -3.18 -7.37 20.52
C LEU A 49 -1.99 -6.42 20.78
N CYS A 50 -1.59 -5.65 19.78
CA CYS A 50 -0.39 -4.80 19.85
C CYS A 50 -0.65 -3.41 20.42
N PHE A 51 -1.88 -2.89 20.32
CA PHE A 51 -2.27 -1.57 20.82
C PHE A 51 -3.55 -1.67 21.67
N PRO A 52 -3.49 -2.39 22.81
CA PRO A 52 -4.63 -2.59 23.72
C PRO A 52 -5.22 -1.27 24.25
N GLU A 53 -4.43 -0.22 24.34
CA GLU A 53 -4.77 1.12 24.82
C GLU A 53 -5.63 1.94 23.85
N LEU A 54 -5.67 1.57 22.56
CA LEU A 54 -6.48 2.27 21.56
C LEU A 54 -7.93 1.76 21.56
N ASP A 55 -8.91 2.67 21.45
CA ASP A 55 -10.30 2.26 21.23
C ASP A 55 -10.51 1.66 19.81
N GLU A 56 -11.66 1.01 19.60
CA GLU A 56 -11.97 0.37 18.30
C GLU A 56 -12.02 1.36 17.13
N ALA A 57 -12.43 2.61 17.38
CA ALA A 57 -12.49 3.63 16.34
C ALA A 57 -11.08 4.09 15.92
N ALA A 58 -10.17 4.24 16.88
CA ALA A 58 -8.77 4.57 16.67
C ALA A 58 -8.05 3.44 15.93
N ARG A 59 -8.26 2.18 16.32
CA ARG A 59 -7.74 1.01 15.59
C ARG A 59 -8.25 0.97 14.16
N ALA A 60 -9.54 1.23 13.93
CA ALA A 60 -10.10 1.28 12.58
C ALA A 60 -9.52 2.43 11.73
N ARG A 61 -9.32 3.62 12.31
CA ARG A 61 -8.65 4.74 11.63
C ARG A 61 -7.19 4.42 11.30
N LEU A 62 -6.47 3.82 12.24
CA LEU A 62 -5.09 3.40 12.07
C LEU A 62 -4.96 2.34 10.96
N LEU A 63 -5.85 1.35 10.93
CA LEU A 63 -5.88 0.33 9.90
C LEU A 63 -6.14 0.91 8.50
N LYS A 64 -7.06 1.87 8.37
CA LYS A 64 -7.31 2.58 7.10
C LYS A 64 -6.05 3.32 6.62
N ARG A 65 -5.36 4.01 7.53
CA ARG A 65 -4.09 4.70 7.22
C ARG A 65 -3.00 3.71 6.83
N HIS A 66 -2.89 2.60 7.55
CA HIS A 66 -1.94 1.53 7.24
C HIS A 66 -2.18 0.94 5.85
N LEU A 67 -3.43 0.65 5.46
CA LEU A 67 -3.71 0.08 4.14
C LEU A 67 -3.45 1.07 2.99
N ARG A 68 -3.66 2.37 3.20
CA ARG A 68 -3.20 3.41 2.26
C ARG A 68 -1.67 3.41 2.13
N ALA A 69 -0.96 3.41 3.25
CA ALA A 69 0.50 3.37 3.27
C ALA A 69 1.05 2.10 2.62
N LEU A 70 0.41 0.95 2.84
CA LEU A 70 0.78 -0.32 2.23
C LEU A 70 0.60 -0.30 0.71
N GLY A 71 -0.51 0.27 0.22
CA GLY A 71 -0.72 0.48 -1.21
C GLY A 71 0.33 1.39 -1.83
N ARG A 72 0.66 2.50 -1.16
CA ARG A 72 1.76 3.40 -1.54
C ARG A 72 3.08 2.65 -1.66
N ALA A 73 3.47 1.96 -0.59
CA ALA A 73 4.71 1.20 -0.53
C ALA A 73 4.79 0.14 -1.63
N THR A 74 3.69 -0.56 -1.91
CA THR A 74 3.64 -1.60 -2.97
C THR A 74 3.99 -1.04 -4.35
N LEU A 75 3.47 0.15 -4.71
CA LEU A 75 3.82 0.76 -6.00
C LEU A 75 5.17 1.46 -5.97
N GLN A 76 5.56 2.08 -4.85
CA GLN A 76 6.89 2.70 -4.74
C GLN A 76 8.03 1.67 -4.82
N GLU A 77 7.80 0.44 -4.35
CA GLU A 77 8.76 -0.65 -4.43
C GLU A 77 9.20 -0.95 -5.88
N THR A 78 8.36 -0.65 -6.87
CA THR A 78 8.72 -0.77 -8.30
C THR A 78 9.89 0.14 -8.70
N VAL A 79 10.03 1.30 -8.05
CA VAL A 79 11.18 2.21 -8.22
C VAL A 79 12.44 1.57 -7.66
N SER A 80 12.36 0.87 -6.52
CA SER A 80 13.50 0.13 -5.96
C SER A 80 13.97 -1.00 -6.88
N TRP A 81 13.06 -1.61 -7.66
CA TRP A 81 13.38 -2.75 -8.52
C TRP A 81 13.91 -2.35 -9.89
N TRP A 82 13.36 -1.30 -10.50
CA TRP A 82 13.66 -0.92 -11.89
C TRP A 82 14.18 0.51 -12.06
N GLY A 83 14.02 1.36 -11.06
CA GLY A 83 14.46 2.75 -11.07
C GLY A 83 15.98 2.90 -11.02
N SER A 84 16.46 4.04 -11.50
CA SER A 84 17.82 4.51 -11.29
C SER A 84 18.05 4.95 -9.85
N ARG A 85 19.32 5.06 -9.45
CA ARG A 85 19.72 5.55 -8.12
C ARG A 85 19.09 6.92 -7.80
N ASP A 86 19.10 7.82 -8.78
CA ASP A 86 18.51 9.16 -8.67
C ASP A 86 16.99 9.15 -8.48
N GLU A 87 16.29 8.11 -8.94
CA GLU A 87 14.85 7.96 -8.72
C GLU A 87 14.54 7.41 -7.32
N VAL A 88 15.41 6.57 -6.78
CA VAL A 88 15.29 6.00 -5.43
C VAL A 88 15.61 7.04 -4.35
N GLU A 89 16.60 7.90 -4.59
CA GLU A 89 17.07 8.89 -3.61
C GLU A 89 16.20 10.17 -3.56
N ARG A 90 15.14 10.28 -4.37
CA ARG A 90 14.21 11.41 -4.42
C ARG A 90 12.97 11.23 -3.54
#